data_AF-A0A3C0VPH6-F1
#
_entry.id   AF-A0A3C0VPH6-F1
#
_cell.length_a   1.000
_cell.length_b   1.000
_cell.length_c   1.000
_cell.angle_alpha   90.00
_cell.angle_beta   90.00
_cell.angle_gamma   90.00
#
_symmetry.space_group_name_H-M   'P 1'
#
loop_
_entity.id
_entity.type
_entity.pdbx_description
1 polymer ?
#
loop_
_entity_poly.entity_id
_entity_poly.type
_entity_poly.pdbx_seq_one_letter_code
_entity_poly.pdbx_strand_id
1 'polypeptide(L)'
;MMNYKDLEALFEAGLGSDFFGPQSSYPYLILEADDNYISAELAHWLAELPCVVCVIFNKLQKVPDHLSYAADVVVDTPSDADFIAQNVTKFPIASLVLTQHLRLIENLDFEAALTAESFAYALLQGGVEFKNWLANRETPPETKAAQDPLLITRDAH
;
A
#
# COMPACT_ATOMS: atom_id res chain seq x y z
N MET A 1 -9.69 14.05 5.59
CA MET A 1 -9.09 12.93 6.33
C MET A 1 -10.11 12.46 7.35
N MET A 2 -10.38 11.16 7.44
CA MET A 2 -11.28 10.59 8.44
C MET A 2 -10.58 10.63 9.81
N ASN A 3 -11.25 11.12 10.85
CA ASN A 3 -10.69 11.07 12.20
C ASN A 3 -10.98 9.71 12.84
N TYR A 4 -10.27 9.40 13.93
CA TYR A 4 -10.37 8.13 14.62
C TYR A 4 -11.77 7.81 15.17
N LYS A 5 -12.50 8.81 15.69
CA LYS A 5 -13.86 8.59 16.23
C LYS A 5 -14.88 8.24 15.16
N ASP A 6 -14.78 8.88 13.99
CA ASP A 6 -15.64 8.56 12.85
C ASP A 6 -15.37 7.14 12.35
N LEU A 7 -14.10 6.73 12.36
CA LEU A 7 -13.68 5.37 12.00
C LEU A 7 -14.21 4.32 12.99
N GLU A 8 -14.08 4.55 14.30
CA GLU A 8 -14.66 3.68 15.33
C GLU A 8 -16.17 3.54 15.14
N ALA A 9 -16.88 4.63 14.86
CA ALA A 9 -18.32 4.59 14.62
C ALA A 9 -18.68 3.73 13.39
N LEU A 10 -17.89 3.76 12.31
CA LEU A 10 -18.08 2.90 11.14
C LEU A 10 -17.84 1.42 11.49
N PHE A 11 -16.77 1.14 12.22
CA PHE A 11 -16.43 -0.20 12.70
C PHE A 11 -17.57 -0.79 13.55
N GLU A 12 -18.05 -0.05 14.55
CA GLU A 12 -19.15 -0.47 15.43
C GLU A 12 -20.47 -0.64 14.68
N ALA A 13 -20.69 0.15 13.61
CA ALA A 13 -21.87 0.02 12.76
C ALA A 13 -21.80 -1.19 11.80
N GLY A 14 -20.65 -1.86 11.67
CA GLY A 14 -20.45 -2.95 10.71
C GLY A 14 -20.52 -2.50 9.25
N LEU A 15 -20.30 -1.21 8.98
CA LEU A 15 -20.28 -0.62 7.65
C LEU A 15 -18.82 -0.48 7.23
N GLY A 16 -18.44 -0.79 5.99
CA GLY A 16 -17.02 -0.75 5.64
C GLY A 16 -16.71 -0.72 4.16
N SER A 17 -16.68 -1.88 3.51
CA SER A 17 -16.01 -2.06 2.21
C SER A 17 -16.37 -1.02 1.17
N ASP A 18 -17.66 -0.71 1.03
CA ASP A 18 -18.16 0.13 -0.07
C ASP A 18 -17.88 1.63 0.13
N PHE A 19 -17.50 2.05 1.34
CA PHE A 19 -17.07 3.41 1.64
C PHE A 19 -15.62 3.68 1.26
N PHE A 20 -14.82 2.61 1.16
CA PHE A 20 -13.40 2.68 0.88
C PHE A 20 -13.12 2.26 -0.57
N GLY A 21 -11.98 2.66 -1.09
CA GLY A 21 -11.62 2.34 -2.46
C GLY A 21 -10.89 3.47 -3.18
N PRO A 22 -10.30 3.16 -4.34
CA PRO A 22 -9.40 4.07 -5.02
C PRO A 22 -10.15 5.26 -5.66
N GLN A 23 -11.46 5.13 -5.84
CA GLN A 23 -12.34 6.17 -6.37
C GLN A 23 -13.35 6.68 -5.32
N SER A 24 -13.22 6.23 -4.07
CA SER A 24 -14.07 6.66 -2.97
C SER A 24 -13.57 7.98 -2.36
N SER A 25 -14.30 8.50 -1.38
CA SER A 25 -13.80 9.60 -0.54
C SER A 25 -12.67 9.18 0.41
N TYR A 26 -12.42 7.87 0.55
CA TYR A 26 -11.45 7.28 1.47
C TYR A 26 -10.55 6.25 0.77
N PRO A 27 -9.64 6.69 -0.13
CA PRO A 27 -8.66 5.80 -0.76
C PRO A 27 -7.53 5.37 0.19
N TYR A 28 -7.39 6.05 1.33
CA TYR A 28 -6.48 5.70 2.41
C TYR A 28 -7.06 6.07 3.77
N LEU A 29 -6.47 5.48 4.81
CA LEU A 29 -6.65 5.79 6.22
C LEU A 29 -5.30 6.12 6.85
N ILE A 30 -5.27 7.12 7.72
CA ILE A 30 -4.12 7.45 8.57
C ILE A 30 -4.55 7.28 10.02
N LEU A 31 -3.80 6.49 10.78
CA LEU A 31 -4.09 6.17 12.17
C LEU A 31 -2.93 6.57 13.06
N GLU A 32 -3.18 7.44 14.04
CA GLU A 32 -2.18 7.81 15.05
C GLU A 32 -2.25 6.81 16.22
N ALA A 33 -1.43 5.77 16.16
CA ALA A 33 -1.42 4.68 17.15
C ALA A 33 -0.71 5.06 18.46
N ASP A 34 0.00 6.19 18.48
CA ASP A 34 0.61 6.69 19.71
C ASP A 34 -0.42 7.28 20.67
N ASP A 35 -1.47 7.87 20.13
CA ASP A 35 -2.54 8.57 20.86
C ASP A 35 -3.84 7.78 20.94
N ASN A 36 -4.04 6.77 20.08
CA ASN A 36 -5.26 5.97 20.01
C ASN A 36 -4.98 4.48 20.20
N TYR A 37 -5.84 3.81 20.98
CA TYR A 37 -5.75 2.36 21.18
C TYR A 37 -6.47 1.62 20.05
N ILE A 38 -5.73 0.98 19.17
CA ILE A 38 -6.31 0.16 18.10
C ILE A 38 -6.44 -1.27 18.62
N SER A 39 -7.66 -1.78 18.77
CA SER A 39 -7.89 -3.16 19.22
C SER A 39 -7.51 -4.18 18.14
N ALA A 40 -7.42 -5.46 18.51
CA ALA A 40 -7.16 -6.53 17.55
C ALA A 40 -8.33 -6.71 16.55
N GLU A 41 -9.56 -6.49 17.00
CA GLU A 41 -10.76 -6.57 16.18
C GLU A 41 -10.82 -5.43 15.16
N LEU A 42 -10.50 -4.20 15.59
CA LEU A 42 -10.40 -3.06 14.69
C LEU A 42 -9.26 -3.26 13.68
N ALA A 43 -8.11 -3.74 14.14
CA ALA A 43 -6.98 -4.08 13.27
C ALA A 43 -7.36 -5.12 12.20
N HIS A 44 -8.09 -6.17 12.57
CA HIS A 44 -8.55 -7.17 11.62
C HIS A 44 -9.51 -6.57 10.58
N TRP A 45 -10.47 -5.74 11.02
CA TRP A 45 -11.37 -5.05 10.11
C TRP A 45 -10.63 -4.12 9.14
N LEU A 46 -9.64 -3.36 9.62
CA LEU A 46 -8.78 -2.49 8.81
C LEU A 46 -8.03 -3.27 7.71
N ALA A 47 -7.53 -4.46 8.03
CA ALA A 47 -6.80 -5.32 7.08
C ALA A 47 -7.69 -5.82 5.93
N GLU A 48 -9.01 -5.83 6.10
CA GLU A 48 -9.97 -6.25 5.08
C GLU A 48 -10.50 -5.07 4.22
N LEU A 49 -10.17 -3.83 4.58
CA LEU A 49 -10.66 -2.67 3.84
C LEU A 49 -9.96 -2.51 2.49
N PRO A 50 -10.69 -2.15 1.42
CA PRO A 50 -10.12 -1.89 0.10
C PRO A 50 -9.48 -0.49 0.01
N CYS A 51 -8.62 -0.13 0.97
CA CYS A 51 -7.86 1.11 0.98
C CYS A 51 -6.47 0.92 1.58
N VAL A 52 -5.61 1.90 1.39
CA VAL A 52 -4.28 1.93 2.03
C VAL A 52 -4.42 2.31 3.51
N VAL A 53 -3.87 1.51 4.41
CA VAL A 53 -3.83 1.80 5.86
C VAL A 53 -2.41 2.21 6.23
N CYS A 54 -2.25 3.49 6.56
CA CYS A 54 -1.02 4.09 7.07
C CYS A 54 -1.14 4.28 8.59
N VAL A 55 -0.17 3.76 9.34
CA VAL A 55 -0.11 3.91 10.79
C VAL A 55 1.06 4.80 11.17
N ILE A 56 0.80 5.84 11.95
CA ILE A 56 1.82 6.65 12.60
C ILE A 56 2.14 6.01 13.95
N PHE A 57 3.39 5.60 14.13
CA PHE A 57 3.89 4.98 15.35
C PHE A 57 5.36 5.34 15.56
N ASN A 58 5.65 6.24 16.50
CA ASN A 58 6.98 6.80 16.75
C ASN A 58 7.54 6.37 18.11
N LYS A 59 7.27 5.14 18.51
CA LYS A 59 7.85 4.57 19.72
C LYS A 59 9.04 3.69 19.36
N LEU A 60 10.10 3.79 20.14
CA LEU A 60 11.32 2.96 20.00
C LEU A 60 11.09 1.45 20.30
N GLN A 61 9.84 1.06 20.54
CA GLN A 61 9.45 -0.32 20.80
C GLN A 61 9.05 -1.01 19.49
N LYS A 62 8.99 -2.34 19.50
CA LYS A 62 8.41 -3.10 18.39
C LYS A 62 6.98 -2.64 18.15
N VAL A 63 6.61 -2.43 16.88
CA VAL A 63 5.22 -2.24 16.47
C VAL A 63 4.40 -3.44 16.97
N PRO A 64 3.31 -3.23 17.74
CA PRO A 64 2.41 -4.29 18.17
C PRO A 64 1.94 -5.18 17.00
N ASP A 65 1.83 -6.48 17.22
CA ASP A 65 1.55 -7.45 16.15
C ASP A 65 0.24 -7.16 15.40
N HIS A 66 -0.82 -6.73 16.11
CA HIS A 66 -2.09 -6.36 15.49
C HIS A 66 -1.96 -5.11 14.60
N LEU A 67 -1.13 -4.13 14.97
CA LEU A 67 -0.86 -2.97 14.13
C LEU A 67 -0.03 -3.37 12.90
N SER A 68 0.97 -4.23 13.10
CA SER A 68 1.78 -4.76 11.99
C SER A 68 0.95 -5.57 10.99
N TYR A 69 -0.14 -6.20 11.45
CA TYR A 69 -1.06 -6.93 10.60
C TYR A 69 -1.99 -6.01 9.81
N ALA A 70 -2.47 -4.93 10.43
CA ALA A 70 -3.40 -3.99 9.79
C ALA A 70 -2.73 -2.96 8.87
N ALA A 71 -1.48 -2.60 9.16
CA ALA A 71 -0.79 -1.52 8.47
C ALA A 71 -0.16 -2.00 7.16
N ASP A 72 -0.46 -1.33 6.05
CA ASP A 72 0.32 -1.49 4.82
C ASP A 72 1.66 -0.75 4.90
N VAL A 73 1.69 0.32 5.70
CA VAL A 73 2.88 1.12 5.97
C VAL A 73 2.81 1.69 7.38
N VAL A 74 3.95 1.67 8.07
CA VAL A 74 4.14 2.34 9.36
C VAL A 74 5.14 3.47 9.15
N VAL A 75 4.83 4.66 9.67
CA VAL A 75 5.67 5.86 9.57
C VAL A 75 5.86 6.53 10.93
N ASP A 76 6.91 7.34 11.05
CA ASP A 76 7.29 7.96 12.33
C ASP A 76 6.58 9.31 12.56
N THR A 77 6.18 10.02 11.51
CA THR A 77 5.65 11.37 11.64
C THR A 77 4.38 11.63 10.81
N PRO A 78 3.54 12.60 11.22
CA PRO A 78 2.42 13.05 10.39
C PRO A 78 2.86 13.55 9.01
N SER A 79 4.04 14.15 8.90
CA SER A 79 4.58 14.60 7.61
C SER A 79 4.89 13.44 6.66
N ASP A 80 5.36 12.31 7.18
CA ASP A 80 5.58 11.10 6.40
C ASP A 80 4.25 10.47 5.97
N ALA A 81 3.26 10.48 6.86
CA ALA A 81 1.90 10.04 6.52
C ALA A 81 1.27 10.91 5.43
N ASP A 82 1.48 12.23 5.46
CA ASP A 82 1.05 13.15 4.41
C ASP A 82 1.70 12.82 3.06
N PHE A 83 2.98 12.43 3.06
CA PHE A 83 3.67 12.00 1.84
C PHE A 83 3.05 10.71 1.28
N ILE A 84 2.69 9.75 2.13
CA ILE A 84 1.94 8.56 1.72
C ILE A 84 0.58 8.96 1.13
N ALA A 85 -0.20 9.77 1.84
CA ALA A 85 -1.50 10.26 1.39
C ALA A 85 -1.46 10.96 0.03
N GLN A 86 -0.44 11.80 -0.20
CA GLN A 86 -0.24 12.48 -1.48
C GLN A 86 0.02 11.48 -2.62
N ASN A 87 0.85 10.46 -2.38
CA ASN A 87 1.12 9.42 -3.38
C ASN A 87 -0.12 8.58 -3.68
N VAL A 88 -0.86 8.15 -2.65
CA VAL A 88 -2.11 7.40 -2.84
C VAL A 88 -3.15 8.24 -3.57
N THR A 89 -3.25 9.53 -3.27
CA THR A 89 -4.17 10.44 -3.98
C THR A 89 -3.78 10.61 -5.45
N LYS A 90 -2.48 10.61 -5.75
CA LYS A 90 -1.96 10.77 -7.11
C LYS A 90 -2.07 9.49 -7.94
N PHE A 91 -1.94 8.32 -7.31
CA PHE A 91 -1.92 7.01 -7.95
C PHE A 91 -2.82 5.99 -7.21
N PRO A 92 -4.12 6.27 -7.04
CA PRO A 92 -4.99 5.48 -6.18
C PRO A 92 -5.15 4.03 -6.61
N ILE A 93 -5.17 3.74 -7.91
CA ILE A 93 -5.30 2.37 -8.43
C ILE A 93 -4.01 1.61 -8.19
N ALA A 94 -2.84 2.19 -8.50
CA ALA A 94 -1.56 1.53 -8.27
C ALA A 94 -1.31 1.27 -6.79
N SER A 95 -1.61 2.25 -5.92
CA SER A 95 -1.48 2.09 -4.48
C SER A 95 -2.39 0.99 -3.94
N LEU A 96 -3.66 0.94 -4.35
CA LEU A 96 -4.58 -0.11 -3.90
C LEU A 96 -4.16 -1.49 -4.40
N VAL A 97 -3.81 -1.62 -5.68
CA VAL A 97 -3.39 -2.90 -6.25
C VAL A 97 -2.17 -3.43 -5.52
N LEU A 98 -1.19 -2.57 -5.20
CA LEU A 98 -0.02 -2.95 -4.43
C LEU A 98 -0.41 -3.49 -3.04
N THR A 99 -1.19 -2.73 -2.27
CA THR A 99 -1.52 -3.14 -0.89
C THR A 99 -2.36 -4.42 -0.86
N GLN A 100 -3.40 -4.51 -1.69
CA GLN A 100 -4.24 -5.70 -1.76
C GLN A 100 -3.46 -6.91 -2.29
N HIS A 101 -2.53 -6.71 -3.22
CA HIS A 101 -1.67 -7.79 -3.71
C HIS A 101 -0.78 -8.33 -2.60
N LEU A 102 -0.11 -7.45 -1.83
CA LEU A 102 0.75 -7.87 -0.72
C LEU A 102 -0.03 -8.64 0.36
N ARG A 103 -1.22 -8.18 0.75
CA ARG A 103 -2.10 -8.90 1.69
C ARG A 103 -2.54 -10.26 1.15
N LEU A 104 -2.87 -10.33 -0.14
CA LEU A 104 -3.34 -11.56 -0.78
C LEU A 104 -2.25 -12.63 -0.84
N ILE A 105 -1.04 -12.29 -1.28
CA ILE A 105 0.02 -13.27 -1.55
C ILE A 105 0.52 -13.98 -0.29
N GLU A 106 0.32 -13.41 0.91
CA GLU A 106 0.65 -14.08 2.18
C GLU A 106 -0.13 -15.39 2.39
N ASN A 107 -1.29 -15.51 1.75
CA ASN A 107 -2.19 -16.65 1.90
C ASN A 107 -2.23 -17.57 0.67
N LEU A 108 -1.44 -17.27 -0.36
CA LEU A 108 -1.40 -18.04 -1.60
C LEU A 108 -0.21 -19.01 -1.63
N ASP A 109 -0.38 -20.13 -2.33
CA ASP A 109 0.77 -20.92 -2.76
C ASP A 109 1.58 -20.18 -3.83
N PHE A 110 2.78 -20.67 -4.10
CA PHE A 110 3.71 -20.00 -5.01
C PHE A 110 3.17 -19.83 -6.43
N GLU A 111 2.47 -20.83 -6.98
CA GLU A 111 1.96 -20.78 -8.36
C GLU A 111 0.78 -19.80 -8.49
N ALA A 112 -0.12 -19.81 -7.51
CA ALA A 112 -1.22 -18.86 -7.40
C ALA A 112 -0.70 -17.43 -7.18
N ALA A 113 0.34 -17.24 -6.35
CA ALA A 113 0.96 -15.94 -6.11
C ALA A 113 1.56 -15.35 -7.40
N LEU A 114 2.30 -16.14 -8.19
CA LEU A 114 2.83 -15.71 -9.50
C LEU A 114 1.72 -15.33 -10.49
N THR A 115 0.61 -16.07 -10.47
CA THR A 115 -0.55 -15.77 -11.31
C THR A 115 -1.19 -14.43 -10.90
N ALA A 116 -1.38 -14.22 -9.59
CA ALA A 116 -1.91 -12.96 -9.05
C ALA A 116 -0.99 -11.78 -9.36
N GLU A 117 0.33 -11.95 -9.26
CA GLU A 117 1.33 -10.94 -9.62
C GLU A 117 1.24 -10.58 -11.11
N SER A 118 1.09 -11.58 -11.99
CA SER A 118 0.93 -11.36 -13.43
C SER A 118 -0.33 -10.54 -13.76
N PHE A 119 -1.44 -10.78 -13.05
CA PHE A 119 -2.66 -9.97 -13.20
C PHE A 119 -2.48 -8.55 -12.68
N ALA A 120 -1.82 -8.38 -11.53
CA ALA A 120 -1.49 -7.05 -11.01
C ALA A 120 -0.64 -6.25 -12.02
N TYR A 121 0.40 -6.84 -12.58
CA TYR A 121 1.21 -6.20 -13.63
C TYR A 121 0.41 -5.83 -14.87
N ALA A 122 -0.40 -6.76 -15.40
CA ALA A 122 -1.21 -6.51 -16.59
C ALA A 122 -2.20 -5.36 -16.37
N LEU A 123 -2.84 -5.32 -15.19
CA LEU A 123 -3.74 -4.24 -14.79
C LEU A 123 -3.01 -2.89 -14.73
N LEU A 124 -1.85 -2.84 -14.07
CA LEU A 124 -1.10 -1.61 -13.89
C LEU A 124 -0.53 -1.08 -15.22
N GLN A 125 0.06 -1.95 -16.04
CA GLN A 125 0.60 -1.56 -17.36
C GLN A 125 -0.50 -1.13 -18.34
N GLY A 126 -1.68 -1.75 -18.26
CA GLY A 126 -2.84 -1.35 -19.08
C GLY A 126 -3.53 -0.07 -18.58
N GLY A 127 -3.29 0.31 -17.33
CA GLY A 127 -3.97 1.37 -16.60
C GLY A 127 -3.65 2.80 -17.06
N VAL A 128 -4.53 3.72 -16.69
CA VAL A 128 -4.39 5.16 -17.00
C VAL A 128 -3.21 5.79 -16.26
N GLU A 129 -2.94 5.36 -15.03
CA GLU A 129 -1.85 5.89 -14.20
C GLU A 129 -0.48 5.62 -14.84
N PHE A 130 -0.26 4.39 -15.32
CA PHE A 130 0.97 4.04 -16.02
C PHE A 130 1.10 4.78 -17.35
N LYS A 131 0.02 4.90 -18.13
CA LYS A 131 0.02 5.68 -19.39
C LYS A 131 0.36 7.15 -19.15
N ASN A 132 -0.21 7.75 -18.10
CA ASN A 132 0.07 9.13 -17.71
C ASN A 132 1.51 9.29 -17.24
N TRP A 133 2.03 8.36 -16.44
CA TRP A 133 3.44 8.34 -16.05
C TRP A 133 4.34 8.22 -17.29
N LEU A 134 4.04 7.30 -18.20
CA LEU A 134 4.82 7.07 -19.42
C LEU A 134 4.88 8.31 -20.33
N ALA A 135 3.78 9.06 -20.41
CA ALA A 135 3.69 10.29 -21.21
C ALA A 135 4.46 11.48 -20.60
N ASN A 136 4.62 11.50 -19.27
CA ASN A 136 5.23 12.63 -18.55
C ASN A 136 6.61 12.31 -17.95
N ARG A 137 7.07 11.06 -18.03
CA ARG A 137 8.39 10.68 -17.53
C ARG A 137 9.46 11.41 -18.33
N GLU A 138 10.50 11.85 -17.64
CA GLU A 138 11.70 12.33 -18.32
C GLU A 138 12.27 11.19 -19.17
N THR A 139 12.56 11.47 -20.43
CA THR A 139 13.27 10.53 -21.28
C THR A 139 14.64 10.31 -20.64
N PRO A 140 15.00 9.07 -20.28
CA PRO A 140 16.33 8.80 -19.77
C PRO A 140 17.35 9.34 -20.77
N PRO A 141 18.45 9.98 -20.30
CA PRO A 141 19.50 10.39 -21.22
C PRO A 141 19.93 9.17 -22.02
N GLU A 142 20.15 9.35 -23.34
CA GLU A 142 20.68 8.29 -24.18
C GLU A 142 21.94 7.73 -23.54
N THR A 143 21.80 6.56 -22.93
CA THR A 143 22.96 5.84 -22.42
C THR A 143 23.61 5.29 -23.67
N LYS A 144 24.82 5.74 -24.02
CA LYS A 144 25.62 5.01 -25.01
C LYS A 144 25.58 3.55 -24.59
N ALA A 145 25.05 2.68 -25.44
CA ALA A 145 25.05 1.25 -25.18
C ALA A 145 26.46 0.90 -24.71
N ALA A 146 26.58 0.35 -23.49
CA ALA A 146 27.86 -0.13 -23.01
C ALA A 146 28.35 -1.12 -24.08
N GLN A 147 29.44 -0.78 -24.76
CA GLN A 147 29.96 -1.62 -25.83
C GLN A 147 30.37 -3.00 -25.29
N ASP A 148 30.63 -3.08 -23.98
CA ASP A 148 30.89 -4.30 -23.23
C ASP A 148 29.72 -4.60 -22.28
N PRO A 149 28.87 -5.61 -22.59
CA PRO A 149 27.84 -6.05 -21.66
C PRO A 149 28.49 -6.60 -20.38
N LEU A 150 27.97 -6.19 -19.22
CA LEU A 150 28.40 -6.74 -17.94
C LEU A 150 27.91 -8.19 -17.82
N LEU A 151 28.84 -9.14 -17.77
CA LEU A 151 28.57 -10.53 -17.45
C LEU A 151 28.76 -10.74 -15.94
N ILE A 152 27.69 -11.07 -15.23
CA ILE A 152 27.75 -11.48 -13.82
C ILE A 152 27.62 -13.00 -13.78
N THR A 153 28.68 -13.69 -13.37
CA THR A 153 28.65 -15.12 -13.05
C THR A 153 28.47 -15.29 -11.54
N ARG A 154 27.63 -16.24 -11.12
CA ARG A 154 27.59 -16.71 -9.73
C ARG A 154 28.47 -17.96 -9.64
N ASP A 155 29.50 -17.91 -8.81
CA ASP A 155 30.22 -19.14 -8.44
C ASP A 155 29.37 -19.89 -7.42
N ALA A 156 29.07 -21.17 -7.72
CA ALA A 156 28.43 -22.05 -6.76
C ALA A 156 29.48 -22.42 -5.69
N HIS A 157 29.22 -22.01 -4.45
CA HIS A 157 29.91 -22.54 -3.26
C HIS A 157 28.97 -23.44 -2.48
#